data_AF-A0AAV5BI48-F1
#
_entry.id   AF-A0AAV5BI48-F1
#
_cell.length_a   1.000
_cell.length_b   1.000
_cell.length_c   1.000
_cell.angle_alpha   90.00
_cell.angle_beta   90.00
_cell.angle_gamma   90.00
#
_symmetry.space_group_name_H-M   'P 1'
#
loop_
_entity.id
_entity.type
_entity.pdbx_description
1 polymer ?
#
loop_
_entity_poly.entity_id
_entity_poly.type
_entity_poly.pdbx_seq_one_letter_code
_entity_poly.pdbx_strand_id
1 'polypeptide(L)'
;MQRNGVMECSVCRSRLVVPSPRSVSRAYDKHRSKISSKFRARNVLLVVGDCILVGLQPILVFMSKVDGKFQFSPISVNFLTEVMKVIFAIVMLIIQSRKQKVGEKPLLARSTFIQAARNNVLLAVPALLYAINNYLKFIMQLYFNPSTVKMLSNLKVLVIAVLLKFIMRRRFSVIQWEALALLLIGISINQLKTVPAGNTAFGLPVTAIAYIYTLIFVTVPSMASVYNEYALKSQYDTSIYLQNLFLYGYGAIFNFLGILGTALFQEGGTILYDIVMLYKLLCQPKGHEYNSPESSFVNMTAGAADDASHRIGNDERQPLLPT
;
A
#
# COMPACT_ATOMS: atom_id res chain seq x y z
N MET A 1 -14.59 -1.94 61.09
CA MET A 1 -13.64 -1.16 61.91
C MET A 1 -12.23 -1.44 61.40
N GLN A 2 -11.51 -0.44 60.88
CA GLN A 2 -10.09 -0.59 60.55
C GLN A 2 -9.29 -0.68 61.84
N ARG A 3 -8.71 -1.86 62.13
CA ARG A 3 -7.70 -2.03 63.17
C ARG A 3 -6.45 -2.57 62.48
N ASN A 4 -5.37 -1.80 62.50
CA ASN A 4 -4.03 -2.19 62.02
C ASN A 4 -3.88 -2.52 60.52
N GLY A 5 -4.54 -1.77 59.62
CA GLY A 5 -4.32 -1.91 58.17
C GLY A 5 -4.84 -3.22 57.57
N VAL A 6 -5.71 -3.93 58.30
CA VAL A 6 -6.37 -5.16 57.85
C VAL A 6 -7.88 -4.89 57.81
N MET A 7 -8.52 -5.19 56.68
CA MET A 7 -9.97 -5.20 56.54
C MET A 7 -10.46 -6.64 56.73
N GLU A 8 -11.44 -6.81 57.61
CA GLU A 8 -12.06 -8.12 57.87
C GLU A 8 -13.42 -8.14 57.15
N CYS A 9 -13.64 -9.13 56.29
CA CYS A 9 -14.91 -9.29 55.59
C CYS A 9 -16.00 -9.69 56.59
N SER A 10 -17.10 -8.95 56.64
CA SER A 10 -18.21 -9.21 57.58
C SER A 10 -18.92 -10.55 57.35
N VAL A 11 -18.85 -11.09 56.13
CA VAL A 11 -19.58 -12.31 55.74
C VAL A 11 -18.74 -13.58 55.95
N CYS A 12 -17.45 -13.55 55.61
CA CYS A 12 -16.58 -14.74 55.69
C CYS A 12 -15.45 -14.64 56.71
N ARG A 13 -15.38 -13.55 57.50
CA ARG A 13 -14.30 -13.25 58.48
C ARG A 13 -12.87 -13.34 57.91
N SER A 14 -12.72 -13.33 56.59
CA SER A 14 -11.40 -13.34 55.96
C SER A 14 -10.71 -11.99 56.21
N ARG A 15 -9.44 -12.06 56.63
CA ARG A 15 -8.59 -10.90 56.89
C ARG A 15 -7.80 -10.55 55.65
N LEU A 16 -8.11 -9.41 55.05
CA LEU A 16 -7.42 -8.85 53.89
C LEU A 16 -6.50 -7.73 54.36
N VAL A 17 -5.20 -7.87 54.12
CA VAL A 17 -4.24 -6.79 54.35
C VAL A 17 -4.50 -5.69 53.33
N VAL A 18 -4.81 -4.48 53.81
CA VAL A 18 -5.06 -3.33 52.95
C VAL A 18 -3.73 -2.93 52.30
N PRO A 19 -3.65 -2.88 50.96
CA PRO A 19 -2.42 -2.47 50.28
C PRO A 19 -2.05 -1.05 50.69
N SER A 20 -0.78 -0.80 51.04
CA SER A 20 -0.34 0.56 51.34
C SER A 20 -0.52 1.45 50.10
N PRO A 21 -0.82 2.75 50.26
CA PRO A 21 -1.00 3.67 49.12
C PRO A 21 0.23 3.69 48.20
N ARG A 22 1.44 3.46 48.74
CA ARG A 22 2.68 3.28 47.95
C ARG A 22 2.67 2.03 47.08
N SER A 23 2.11 0.93 47.55
CA SER A 23 1.97 -0.31 46.77
C SER A 23 0.95 -0.17 45.63
N VAL A 24 -0.15 0.55 45.86
CA VAL A 24 -1.15 0.86 44.83
C VAL A 24 -0.57 1.78 43.76
N SER A 25 0.14 2.84 44.14
CA SER A 25 0.83 3.74 43.19
C SER A 25 1.86 2.99 42.34
N ARG A 26 2.71 2.15 42.94
CA ARG A 26 3.69 1.34 42.21
C ARG A 26 3.03 0.34 41.26
N ALA A 27 1.93 -0.29 41.64
CA ALA A 27 1.18 -1.19 40.78
C ALA A 27 0.56 -0.44 39.58
N TYR A 28 0.01 0.76 39.83
CA TYR A 28 -0.53 1.63 38.79
C TYR A 28 0.56 2.10 37.81
N ASP A 29 1.72 2.56 38.31
CA ASP A 29 2.84 2.97 37.47
C ASP A 29 3.42 1.80 36.65
N LYS A 30 3.54 0.62 37.26
CA LYS A 30 3.97 -0.60 36.56
C LYS A 30 2.97 -1.02 35.48
N HIS A 31 1.68 -0.88 35.74
CA HIS A 31 0.64 -1.15 34.74
C HIS A 31 0.66 -0.12 33.60
N ARG A 32 0.76 1.17 33.93
CA ARG A 32 0.86 2.27 32.96
C ARG A 32 2.11 2.15 32.09
N SER A 33 3.26 1.83 32.67
CA SER A 33 4.51 1.63 31.91
C SER A 33 4.44 0.40 31.00
N LYS A 34 3.83 -0.71 31.46
CA LYS A 34 3.62 -1.90 30.64
C LYS A 34 2.67 -1.64 29.47
N ILE A 35 1.56 -0.93 29.70
CA ILE A 35 0.63 -0.53 28.62
C ILE A 35 1.33 0.41 27.63
N SER A 36 2.02 1.44 28.12
CA SER A 36 2.75 2.40 27.30
C SER A 36 3.83 1.73 26.45
N SER A 37 4.60 0.81 27.05
CA SER A 37 5.64 0.04 26.34
C SER A 37 5.04 -0.87 25.27
N LYS A 38 3.96 -1.61 25.58
CA LYS A 38 3.25 -2.42 24.58
C LYS A 38 2.69 -1.58 23.43
N PHE A 39 2.12 -0.42 23.73
CA PHE A 39 1.59 0.50 22.73
C PHE A 39 2.70 1.05 21.84
N ARG A 40 3.83 1.46 22.43
CA ARG A 40 5.01 1.92 21.69
C ARG A 40 5.60 0.84 20.80
N ALA A 41 5.77 -0.38 21.33
CA ALA A 41 6.27 -1.53 20.57
C ALA A 41 5.36 -1.86 19.38
N ARG A 42 4.03 -1.85 19.59
CA ARG A 42 3.06 -2.05 18.51
C ARG A 42 3.15 -0.96 17.44
N ASN A 43 3.29 0.31 17.83
CA ASN A 43 3.42 1.41 16.85
C ASN A 43 4.72 1.28 16.05
N VAL A 44 5.83 0.94 16.71
CA VAL A 44 7.11 0.70 16.02
C VAL A 44 6.98 -0.46 15.03
N LEU A 45 6.37 -1.58 15.45
CA LEU A 45 6.13 -2.72 14.57
C LEU A 45 5.28 -2.34 13.35
N LEU A 46 4.22 -1.55 13.53
CA LEU A 46 3.37 -1.09 12.44
C LEU A 46 4.12 -0.18 11.45
N VAL A 47 4.95 0.75 11.96
CA VAL A 47 5.74 1.65 11.10
C VAL A 47 6.81 0.87 10.34
N VAL A 48 7.55 -0.02 11.00
CA VAL A 48 8.57 -0.84 10.34
C VAL A 48 7.94 -1.75 9.27
N GLY A 49 6.79 -2.36 9.59
CA GLY A 49 6.04 -3.17 8.62
C GLY A 49 5.60 -2.36 7.40
N ASP A 50 5.06 -1.16 7.62
CA ASP A 50 4.68 -0.24 6.53
C ASP A 50 5.88 0.15 5.66
N CYS A 51 7.01 0.51 6.27
CA CYS A 51 8.24 0.83 5.53
C CYS A 51 8.73 -0.33 4.65
N ILE A 52 8.67 -1.57 5.15
CA ILE A 52 9.05 -2.76 4.39
C ILE A 52 8.09 -2.98 3.22
N LEU A 53 6.78 -2.92 3.45
CA LEU A 53 5.77 -3.15 2.40
C LEU A 53 5.82 -2.07 1.32
N VAL A 54 5.93 -0.79 1.71
CA VAL A 54 6.08 0.34 0.77
C VAL A 54 7.40 0.23 -0.01
N GLY A 55 8.48 -0.21 0.62
CA GLY A 55 9.77 -0.44 -0.03
C GLY A 55 9.74 -1.60 -1.04
N LEU A 56 9.01 -2.68 -0.73
CA LEU A 56 8.86 -3.86 -1.60
C LEU A 56 7.93 -3.59 -2.79
N GLN A 57 6.93 -2.73 -2.64
CA GLN A 57 5.94 -2.44 -3.68
C GLN A 57 6.55 -2.15 -5.07
N PRO A 58 7.48 -1.19 -5.25
CA PRO A 58 8.07 -0.92 -6.57
C PRO A 58 8.90 -2.08 -7.13
N ILE A 59 9.49 -2.92 -6.27
CA ILE A 59 10.25 -4.11 -6.68
C ILE A 59 9.30 -5.16 -7.24
N LEU A 60 8.20 -5.43 -6.53
CA LEU A 60 7.17 -6.37 -6.98
C LEU A 60 6.50 -5.90 -8.29
N VAL A 61 6.26 -4.60 -8.43
CA VAL A 61 5.74 -4.00 -9.67
C VAL A 61 6.77 -4.09 -10.80
N PHE A 62 8.06 -4.03 -10.51
CA PHE A 62 9.09 -4.23 -11.53
C PHE A 62 9.17 -5.70 -11.98
N MET A 63 9.10 -6.64 -11.03
CA MET A 63 9.12 -8.09 -11.28
C MET A 63 7.88 -8.57 -12.05
N SER A 64 6.76 -7.84 -12.02
CA SER A 64 5.55 -8.18 -12.77
C SER A 64 5.59 -7.75 -14.24
N LYS A 65 6.67 -7.12 -14.71
CA LYS A 65 6.90 -6.85 -16.13
C LYS A 65 7.41 -8.12 -16.82
N VAL A 66 6.71 -8.56 -17.86
CA VAL A 66 7.17 -9.62 -18.78
C VAL A 66 7.57 -8.92 -20.09
N ASP A 67 8.78 -9.15 -20.57
CA ASP A 67 9.33 -8.55 -21.80
C ASP A 67 9.27 -7.01 -21.85
N GLY A 68 9.46 -6.35 -20.69
CA GLY A 68 9.47 -4.89 -20.59
C GLY A 68 8.10 -4.20 -20.71
N LYS A 69 7.02 -4.96 -20.90
CA LYS A 69 5.64 -4.44 -20.98
C LYS A 69 4.79 -4.93 -19.82
N PHE A 70 3.84 -4.09 -19.41
CA PHE A 70 2.82 -4.48 -18.45
C PHE A 70 1.64 -5.11 -19.21
N GLN A 71 1.37 -6.39 -18.96
CA GLN A 71 0.24 -7.10 -19.58
C GLN A 71 -1.11 -6.80 -18.89
N PHE A 72 -1.12 -5.92 -17.89
CA PHE A 72 -2.30 -5.61 -17.08
C PHE A 72 -2.66 -4.13 -17.13
N SER A 73 -3.96 -3.85 -17.25
CA SER A 73 -4.50 -2.50 -17.12
C SER A 73 -4.32 -1.99 -15.66
N PRO A 74 -3.67 -0.85 -15.45
CA PRO A 74 -3.46 -0.27 -14.12
C PRO A 74 -4.76 0.09 -13.42
N ILE A 75 -5.79 0.44 -14.19
CA ILE A 75 -7.12 0.75 -13.68
C ILE A 75 -7.70 -0.49 -13.00
N SER A 76 -7.56 -1.67 -13.63
CA SER A 76 -8.01 -2.96 -13.11
C SER A 76 -7.25 -3.40 -11.86
N VAL A 77 -5.92 -3.24 -11.85
CA VAL A 77 -5.09 -3.54 -10.66
C VAL A 77 -5.49 -2.65 -9.48
N ASN A 78 -5.79 -1.37 -9.75
CA ASN A 78 -6.15 -0.43 -8.72
C ASN A 78 -7.54 -0.72 -8.14
N PHE A 79 -8.52 -1.07 -8.99
CA PHE A 79 -9.83 -1.53 -8.55
C PHE A 79 -9.73 -2.81 -7.70
N LEU A 80 -8.97 -3.82 -8.16
CA LEU A 80 -8.75 -5.06 -7.41
C LEU A 80 -8.12 -4.78 -6.04
N THR A 81 -7.18 -3.84 -5.97
CA THR A 81 -6.55 -3.42 -4.71
C THR A 81 -7.57 -2.83 -3.73
N GLU A 82 -8.51 -2.01 -4.20
CA GLU A 82 -9.58 -1.48 -3.34
C GLU A 82 -10.57 -2.58 -2.90
N VAL A 83 -10.93 -3.51 -3.79
CA VAL A 83 -11.78 -4.65 -3.43
C VAL A 83 -11.11 -5.51 -2.35
N MET A 84 -9.82 -5.80 -2.49
CA MET A 84 -9.06 -6.56 -1.48
C MET A 84 -9.01 -5.84 -0.12
N LYS A 85 -8.89 -4.50 -0.11
CA LYS A 85 -8.96 -3.71 1.13
C LYS A 85 -10.35 -3.78 1.79
N VAL A 86 -11.42 -3.75 0.99
CA VAL A 86 -12.79 -3.91 1.50
C VAL A 86 -12.98 -5.29 2.11
N ILE A 87 -12.55 -6.36 1.44
CA ILE A 87 -12.61 -7.73 1.97
C ILE A 87 -11.83 -7.81 3.29
N PHE A 88 -10.61 -7.27 3.33
CA PHE A 88 -9.80 -7.23 4.55
C PHE A 88 -10.51 -6.47 5.69
N ALA A 89 -11.12 -5.32 5.41
CA ALA A 89 -11.87 -4.56 6.40
C ALA A 89 -13.10 -5.31 6.93
N ILE A 90 -13.82 -6.02 6.06
CA ILE A 90 -14.95 -6.88 6.45
C ILE A 90 -14.48 -8.01 7.38
N VAL A 91 -13.42 -8.72 7.01
CA VAL A 91 -12.85 -9.80 7.84
C VAL A 91 -12.44 -9.28 9.22
N MET A 92 -11.76 -8.13 9.26
CA MET A 92 -11.36 -7.50 10.53
C MET A 92 -12.56 -7.08 11.38
N LEU A 93 -13.62 -6.57 10.75
CA LEU A 93 -14.87 -6.24 11.45
C LEU A 93 -15.55 -7.49 12.02
N ILE A 94 -15.61 -8.60 11.27
CA ILE A 94 -16.16 -9.87 11.76
C ILE A 94 -15.38 -10.36 12.97
N ILE A 95 -14.04 -10.35 12.91
CA ILE A 95 -13.17 -10.76 14.03
C ILE A 95 -13.40 -9.85 15.24
N GLN A 96 -13.59 -8.54 15.03
CA GLN A 96 -13.88 -7.61 16.11
C GLN A 96 -15.26 -7.86 16.74
N SER A 97 -16.30 -8.08 15.93
CA SER A 97 -17.64 -8.40 16.42
C SER A 97 -17.67 -9.71 17.22
N ARG A 98 -16.83 -10.69 16.87
CA ARG A 98 -16.70 -11.94 17.67
C ARG A 98 -16.03 -11.74 19.03
N LYS A 99 -15.25 -10.67 19.20
CA LYS A 99 -14.58 -10.32 20.47
C LYS A 99 -15.38 -9.31 21.30
N GLN A 100 -16.52 -8.86 20.81
CA GLN A 100 -17.37 -7.89 21.48
C GLN A 100 -18.05 -8.54 22.70
N LYS A 101 -18.14 -7.82 23.81
CA LYS A 101 -18.76 -8.34 25.04
C LYS A 101 -20.25 -8.57 24.81
N VAL A 102 -20.79 -9.64 25.40
CA VAL A 102 -22.23 -9.96 25.38
C VAL A 102 -23.01 -8.79 26.00
N GLY A 103 -23.73 -8.01 25.19
CA GLY A 103 -24.55 -6.88 25.64
C GLY A 103 -24.41 -5.57 24.86
N GLU A 104 -23.38 -5.39 24.03
CA GLU A 104 -23.30 -4.25 23.10
C GLU A 104 -24.09 -4.52 21.82
N LYS A 105 -24.76 -3.48 21.28
CA LYS A 105 -25.46 -3.58 20.00
C LYS A 105 -24.46 -4.04 18.92
N PRO A 106 -24.80 -5.05 18.11
CA PRO A 106 -23.87 -5.52 17.08
C PRO A 106 -23.58 -4.36 16.13
N LEU A 107 -22.29 -4.07 15.91
CA LEU A 107 -21.83 -3.02 14.98
C LEU A 107 -22.34 -3.23 13.54
N LEU A 108 -22.78 -4.45 13.22
CA LEU A 108 -23.38 -4.89 11.96
C LEU A 108 -24.92 -4.77 11.92
N ALA A 109 -25.58 -4.28 12.97
CA ALA A 109 -27.01 -4.02 12.92
C ALA A 109 -27.31 -3.01 11.80
N ARG A 110 -28.26 -3.34 10.91
CA ARG A 110 -28.58 -2.56 9.71
C ARG A 110 -28.87 -1.08 10.03
N SER A 111 -29.58 -0.82 11.14
CA SER A 111 -29.89 0.54 11.61
C SER A 111 -28.64 1.30 12.06
N THR A 112 -27.75 0.66 12.81
CA THR A 112 -26.47 1.24 13.26
C THR A 112 -25.52 1.46 12.07
N PHE A 113 -25.51 0.55 11.09
CA PHE A 113 -24.70 0.67 9.89
C PHE A 113 -25.14 1.83 8.99
N ILE A 114 -26.45 1.99 8.76
CA ILE A 114 -26.98 3.09 7.93
C ILE A 114 -26.74 4.44 8.63
N GLN A 115 -26.95 4.50 9.95
CA GLN A 115 -26.65 5.72 10.72
C GLN A 115 -25.14 6.04 10.69
N ALA A 116 -24.29 5.02 10.83
CA ALA A 116 -22.85 5.17 10.72
C ALA A 116 -22.46 5.65 9.31
N ALA A 117 -23.04 5.10 8.25
CA ALA A 117 -22.76 5.51 6.87
C ALA A 117 -23.06 7.00 6.65
N ARG A 118 -24.22 7.48 7.14
CA ARG A 118 -24.61 8.90 7.08
C ARG A 118 -23.66 9.79 7.85
N ASN A 119 -23.29 9.39 9.06
CA ASN A 119 -22.33 10.15 9.87
C ASN A 119 -20.95 10.16 9.19
N ASN A 120 -20.55 9.05 8.55
CA ASN A 120 -19.24 8.84 7.90
C ASN A 120 -19.14 9.36 6.45
N VAL A 121 -20.11 10.14 5.95
CA VAL A 121 -20.05 10.72 4.59
C VAL A 121 -18.81 11.59 4.36
N LEU A 122 -18.27 12.21 5.42
CA LEU A 122 -17.01 12.96 5.35
C LEU A 122 -15.82 12.11 4.83
N LEU A 123 -15.86 10.78 4.97
CA LEU A 123 -14.85 9.86 4.43
C LEU A 123 -14.94 9.66 2.92
N ALA A 124 -16.02 10.12 2.26
CA ALA A 124 -16.12 10.07 0.81
C ALA A 124 -15.11 11.02 0.12
N VAL A 125 -14.88 12.21 0.70
CA VAL A 125 -13.90 13.18 0.16
C VAL A 125 -12.47 12.61 0.07
N PRO A 126 -11.88 12.06 1.15
CA PRO A 126 -10.55 11.46 1.07
C PRO A 126 -10.54 10.22 0.18
N ALA A 127 -11.63 9.42 0.15
CA ALA A 127 -11.74 8.28 -0.75
C ALA A 127 -11.67 8.70 -2.24
N LEU A 128 -12.38 9.77 -2.62
CA LEU A 128 -12.32 10.33 -3.97
C LEU A 128 -10.90 10.82 -4.31
N LEU A 129 -10.27 11.57 -3.40
CA LEU A 129 -8.91 12.05 -3.60
C LEU A 129 -7.89 10.90 -3.70
N TYR A 130 -8.10 9.80 -2.97
CA TYR A 130 -7.28 8.59 -3.13
C TYR A 130 -7.50 7.91 -4.48
N ALA A 131 -8.74 7.83 -4.98
CA ALA A 131 -9.04 7.31 -6.31
C ALA A 131 -8.33 8.13 -7.40
N ILE A 132 -8.44 9.47 -7.33
CA ILE A 132 -7.74 10.38 -8.25
C ILE A 132 -6.22 10.19 -8.14
N ASN A 133 -5.67 10.17 -6.93
CA ASN A 133 -4.23 9.97 -6.70
C ASN A 133 -3.71 8.66 -7.30
N ASN A 134 -4.49 7.58 -7.19
CA ASN A 134 -4.10 6.31 -7.77
C ASN A 134 -4.01 6.37 -9.32
N TYR A 135 -4.93 7.08 -9.97
CA TYR A 135 -4.88 7.33 -11.40
C TYR A 135 -3.69 8.23 -11.80
N LEU A 136 -3.46 9.30 -11.04
CA LEU A 136 -2.34 10.22 -11.24
C LEU A 136 -0.97 9.53 -11.12
N LYS A 137 -0.82 8.57 -10.20
CA LYS A 137 0.40 7.76 -10.09
C LYS A 137 0.69 6.98 -11.36
N PHE A 138 -0.35 6.43 -11.99
CA PHE A 138 -0.17 5.69 -13.23
C PHE A 138 0.26 6.60 -14.38
N ILE A 139 -0.44 7.74 -14.58
CA ILE A 139 -0.07 8.74 -15.59
C ILE A 139 1.39 9.17 -15.40
N MET A 140 1.79 9.50 -14.18
CA MET A 140 3.17 9.93 -13.90
C MET A 140 4.21 8.87 -14.26
N GLN A 141 3.93 7.58 -14.00
CA GLN A 141 4.83 6.49 -14.39
C GLN A 141 4.90 6.25 -15.90
N LEU A 142 3.89 6.69 -16.66
CA LEU A 142 3.85 6.56 -18.12
C LEU A 142 4.63 7.69 -18.81
N TYR A 143 4.52 8.93 -18.31
CA TYR A 143 5.09 10.12 -18.96
C TYR A 143 6.44 10.56 -18.38
N PHE A 144 6.74 10.22 -17.12
CA PHE A 144 7.98 10.64 -16.47
C PHE A 144 8.82 9.44 -16.05
N ASN A 145 10.14 9.64 -16.10
CA ASN A 145 11.07 8.66 -15.57
C ASN A 145 10.78 8.38 -14.09
N PRO A 146 10.76 7.11 -13.65
CA PRO A 146 10.38 6.74 -12.28
C PRO A 146 11.27 7.41 -11.22
N SER A 147 12.53 7.71 -11.56
CA SER A 147 13.47 8.45 -10.70
C SER A 147 12.99 9.89 -10.44
N THR A 148 12.51 10.58 -11.48
CA THR A 148 11.99 11.96 -11.38
C THR A 148 10.69 12.00 -10.59
N VAL A 149 9.76 11.08 -10.86
CA VAL A 149 8.50 10.98 -10.11
C VAL A 149 8.74 10.71 -8.63
N LYS A 150 9.69 9.82 -8.30
CA LYS A 150 10.08 9.57 -6.91
C LYS A 150 10.73 10.79 -6.27
N MET A 151 11.59 11.50 -6.98
CA MET A 151 12.22 12.72 -6.46
C MET A 151 11.17 13.80 -6.15
N LEU A 152 10.23 14.04 -7.06
CA LEU A 152 9.16 15.02 -6.91
C LEU A 152 8.17 14.63 -5.80
N SER A 153 7.92 13.34 -5.62
CA SER A 153 7.07 12.82 -4.52
C SER A 153 7.63 13.15 -3.13
N ASN A 154 8.91 13.50 -2.99
CA ASN A 154 9.49 13.82 -1.69
C ASN A 154 9.05 15.21 -1.18
N LEU A 155 8.70 16.12 -2.09
CA LEU A 155 8.11 17.40 -1.73
C LEU A 155 6.76 17.24 -1.01
N LYS A 156 6.10 16.10 -1.19
CA LYS A 156 4.85 15.72 -0.49
C LYS A 156 4.96 15.86 1.01
N VAL A 157 6.12 15.54 1.59
CA VAL A 157 6.32 15.62 3.04
C VAL A 157 6.17 17.06 3.53
N LEU A 158 6.70 18.03 2.78
CA LEU A 158 6.53 19.45 3.07
C LEU A 158 5.07 19.88 2.95
N VAL A 159 4.40 19.49 1.85
CA VAL A 159 3.00 19.84 1.62
C VAL A 159 2.10 19.27 2.72
N ILE A 160 2.33 18.03 3.16
CA ILE A 160 1.61 17.45 4.31
C ILE A 160 1.83 18.29 5.58
N ALA A 161 3.06 18.67 5.91
CA ALA A 161 3.35 19.45 7.10
C ALA A 161 2.61 20.80 7.11
N VAL A 162 2.61 21.48 5.95
CA VAL A 162 1.88 22.74 5.75
C VAL A 162 0.37 22.53 5.89
N LEU A 163 -0.19 21.52 5.21
CA LEU A 163 -1.62 21.21 5.30
C LEU A 163 -2.05 20.82 6.72
N LEU A 164 -1.24 20.07 7.47
CA LEU A 164 -1.51 19.74 8.87
C LEU A 164 -1.53 20.99 9.76
N LYS A 165 -0.66 21.97 9.49
CA LYS A 165 -0.64 23.25 10.22
C LYS A 165 -1.90 24.06 9.93
N PHE A 166 -2.35 24.13 8.68
CA PHE A 166 -3.50 24.96 8.29
C PHE A 166 -4.85 24.28 8.58
N ILE A 167 -5.06 23.03 8.13
CA ILE A 167 -6.34 22.32 8.23
C ILE A 167 -6.60 21.85 9.67
N MET A 168 -5.62 21.21 10.29
CA MET A 168 -5.77 20.64 11.64
C MET A 168 -5.30 21.59 12.75
N ARG A 169 -4.86 22.81 12.40
CA ARG A 169 -4.29 23.81 13.34
C ARG A 169 -3.19 23.23 14.22
N ARG A 170 -2.41 22.27 13.70
CA ARG A 170 -1.34 21.62 14.44
C ARG A 170 -0.17 22.59 14.62
N ARG A 171 0.30 22.72 15.85
CA ARG A 171 1.50 23.51 16.16
C ARG A 171 2.73 22.62 16.01
N PHE A 172 3.69 23.07 15.21
CA PHE A 172 4.98 22.43 15.05
C PHE A 172 6.04 23.25 15.79
N SER A 173 6.91 22.58 16.55
CA SER A 173 8.04 23.25 17.21
C SER A 173 9.14 23.58 16.20
N VAL A 174 10.03 24.52 16.55
CA VAL A 174 11.19 24.86 15.71
C VAL A 174 12.02 23.61 15.40
N ILE A 175 12.27 22.76 16.40
CA ILE A 175 13.00 21.50 16.23
C ILE A 175 12.33 20.56 15.20
N GLN A 176 10.99 20.54 15.14
CA GLN A 176 10.27 19.73 14.15
C GLN A 176 10.41 20.28 12.73
N TRP A 177 10.48 21.61 12.57
CA TRP A 177 10.77 22.23 11.27
C TRP A 177 12.20 21.95 10.82
N GLU A 178 13.18 22.03 11.74
CA GLU A 178 14.56 21.66 11.45
C GLU A 178 14.68 20.18 11.06
N ALA A 179 14.01 19.28 11.79
CA ALA A 179 13.98 17.85 11.45
C ALA A 179 13.33 17.60 10.07
N LEU A 180 12.29 18.35 9.71
CA LEU A 180 11.67 18.29 8.40
C LEU A 180 12.64 18.77 7.31
N ALA A 181 13.37 19.85 7.55
CA ALA A 181 14.38 20.35 6.61
C ALA A 181 15.49 19.32 6.40
N LEU A 182 16.01 18.73 7.48
CA LEU A 182 17.02 17.66 7.41
C LEU A 182 16.52 16.44 6.63
N LEU A 183 15.26 16.04 6.82
CA LEU A 183 14.64 14.95 6.06
C LEU A 183 14.61 15.27 4.56
N LEU A 184 14.18 16.48 4.18
CA LEU A 184 14.12 16.89 2.77
C LEU A 184 15.51 16.94 2.12
N ILE A 185 16.51 17.45 2.84
CA ILE A 185 17.91 17.46 2.38
C ILE A 185 18.41 16.04 2.16
N GLY A 186 18.24 15.16 3.17
CA GLY A 186 18.71 13.77 3.09
C GLY A 186 18.09 13.00 1.92
N ILE A 187 16.78 13.17 1.70
CA ILE A 187 16.11 12.54 0.57
C ILE A 187 16.61 13.12 -0.77
N SER A 188 16.80 14.43 -0.87
CA SER A 188 17.27 15.07 -2.10
C SER A 188 18.67 14.59 -2.50
N ILE A 189 19.60 14.48 -1.54
CA ILE A 189 20.96 13.95 -1.76
C ILE A 189 20.91 12.50 -2.25
N ASN A 190 20.03 11.67 -1.67
CA ASN A 190 19.89 10.27 -2.08
C ASN A 190 19.43 10.14 -3.54
N GLN A 191 18.53 11.02 -4.00
CA GLN A 191 18.01 10.99 -5.36
C GLN A 191 19.01 11.49 -6.41
N LEU A 192 19.87 12.45 -6.08
CA LEU A 192 20.91 12.96 -7.00
C LEU A 192 21.88 11.86 -7.46
N LYS A 193 22.19 10.88 -6.61
CA LYS A 193 23.06 9.74 -6.96
C LYS A 193 22.45 8.79 -7.99
N THR A 194 21.14 8.86 -8.23
CA THR A 194 20.42 7.98 -9.17
C THR A 194 20.23 8.60 -10.56
N VAL A 195 20.71 9.82 -10.79
CA VAL A 195 20.71 10.49 -12.09
C VAL A 195 22.04 10.17 -12.79
N PRO A 196 22.04 9.59 -14.01
CA PRO A 196 23.27 9.34 -14.76
C PRO A 196 24.07 10.63 -14.96
N ALA A 197 25.38 10.59 -14.72
CA ALA A 197 26.29 11.74 -14.74
C ALA A 197 26.50 12.41 -16.13
N GLY A 198 25.66 12.12 -17.13
CA GLY A 198 25.78 12.60 -18.50
C GLY A 198 24.75 13.66 -18.93
N ASN A 199 23.75 13.96 -18.10
CA ASN A 199 22.72 14.96 -18.42
C ASN A 199 22.74 16.10 -17.38
N THR A 200 23.89 16.75 -17.22
CA THR A 200 24.06 17.98 -16.40
C THR A 200 23.41 19.22 -17.01
N ALA A 201 22.46 19.04 -17.93
CA ALA A 201 21.50 20.08 -18.19
C ALA A 201 20.41 19.99 -17.11
N PHE A 202 20.40 20.96 -16.19
CA PHE A 202 19.15 21.56 -15.72
C PHE A 202 18.38 22.24 -16.88
N GLY A 203 18.56 21.77 -18.11
CA GLY A 203 17.91 22.19 -19.34
C GLY A 203 16.77 21.26 -19.62
N LEU A 204 15.70 21.43 -18.87
CA LEU A 204 14.38 21.22 -19.45
C LEU A 204 13.76 22.61 -19.53
N PRO A 205 13.33 23.09 -20.71
CA PRO A 205 12.16 23.95 -20.77
C PRO A 205 11.00 23.07 -20.28
N VAL A 206 10.91 22.86 -18.97
CA VAL A 206 9.74 22.28 -18.33
C VAL A 206 8.65 23.30 -18.61
N THR A 207 7.84 23.05 -19.64
CA THR A 207 6.68 23.87 -19.97
C THR A 207 5.91 24.12 -18.68
N ALA A 208 5.37 25.32 -18.46
CA ALA A 208 4.64 25.67 -17.23
C ALA A 208 3.61 24.59 -16.80
N ILE A 209 3.07 23.88 -17.79
CA ILE A 209 2.21 22.70 -17.68
C ILE A 209 2.82 21.60 -16.80
N ALA A 210 4.09 21.23 -16.97
CA ALA A 210 4.73 20.16 -16.20
C ALA A 210 4.99 20.54 -14.73
N TYR A 211 5.23 21.83 -14.44
CA TYR A 211 5.24 22.33 -13.05
C TYR A 211 3.85 22.25 -12.41
N ILE A 212 2.80 22.63 -13.15
CA ILE A 212 1.42 22.53 -12.68
C ILE A 212 1.03 21.08 -12.41
N TYR A 213 1.34 20.15 -13.33
CA TYR A 213 1.10 18.72 -13.13
C TYR A 213 1.85 18.17 -11.93
N THR A 214 3.10 18.59 -11.71
CA THR A 214 3.89 18.21 -10.55
C THR A 214 3.25 18.72 -9.25
N LEU A 215 2.80 19.97 -9.22
CA LEU A 215 2.13 20.55 -8.04
C LEU A 215 0.84 19.80 -7.72
N ILE A 216 0.02 19.48 -8.73
CA ILE A 216 -1.20 18.67 -8.57
C ILE A 216 -0.84 17.29 -8.02
N PHE A 217 0.17 16.64 -8.62
CA PHE A 217 0.60 15.30 -8.22
C PHE A 217 1.12 15.22 -6.79
N VAL A 218 1.71 16.27 -6.27
CA VAL A 218 2.16 16.31 -4.87
C VAL A 218 1.01 16.73 -3.93
N THR A 219 0.15 17.65 -4.37
CA THR A 219 -0.90 18.24 -3.53
C THR A 219 -2.08 17.30 -3.31
N VAL A 220 -2.59 16.64 -4.36
CA VAL A 220 -3.74 15.73 -4.27
C VAL A 220 -3.50 14.59 -3.25
N PRO A 221 -2.40 13.81 -3.33
CA PRO A 221 -2.12 12.78 -2.33
C PRO A 221 -1.87 13.33 -0.93
N SER A 222 -1.29 14.53 -0.82
CA SER A 222 -1.08 15.18 0.49
C SER A 222 -2.40 15.58 1.13
N MET A 223 -3.30 16.17 0.34
CA MET A 223 -4.64 16.55 0.74
C MET A 223 -5.46 15.32 1.16
N ALA A 224 -5.42 14.25 0.37
CA ALA A 224 -6.09 12.98 0.72
C ALA A 224 -5.63 12.46 2.09
N SER A 225 -4.32 12.48 2.33
CA SER A 225 -3.72 12.00 3.59
C SER A 225 -4.15 12.84 4.80
N VAL A 226 -4.08 14.17 4.69
CA VAL A 226 -4.42 15.07 5.80
C VAL A 226 -5.92 15.10 6.06
N TYR A 227 -6.73 15.11 4.99
CA TYR A 227 -8.18 15.07 5.13
C TYR A 227 -8.64 13.73 5.71
N ASN A 228 -8.00 12.61 5.34
CA ASN A 228 -8.29 11.32 5.95
C ASN A 228 -8.01 11.33 7.47
N GLU A 229 -6.88 11.89 7.90
CA GLU A 229 -6.57 12.04 9.33
C GLU A 229 -7.61 12.93 10.04
N TYR A 230 -8.00 14.03 9.40
CA TYR A 230 -9.04 14.93 9.91
C TYR A 230 -10.39 14.23 10.06
N ALA A 231 -10.85 13.53 9.01
CA ALA A 231 -12.14 12.85 8.99
C ALA A 231 -12.18 11.70 10.01
N LEU A 232 -11.11 10.90 10.12
CA LEU A 232 -11.01 9.83 11.11
C LEU A 232 -11.04 10.37 12.55
N LYS A 233 -10.38 11.50 12.79
CA LYS A 233 -10.39 12.17 14.11
C LYS A 233 -11.68 12.92 14.37
N SER A 234 -12.44 13.33 13.36
CA SER A 234 -13.73 14.00 13.58
C SER A 234 -14.80 13.04 14.11
N GLN A 235 -14.60 11.72 14.02
CA GLN A 235 -15.62 10.72 14.30
C GLN A 235 -15.19 9.72 15.38
N TYR A 236 -14.91 10.22 16.58
CA TYR A 236 -14.42 9.39 17.70
C TYR A 236 -15.39 8.27 18.14
N ASP A 237 -16.69 8.44 17.91
CA ASP A 237 -17.72 7.49 18.35
C ASP A 237 -17.77 6.21 17.50
N THR A 238 -17.20 6.24 16.29
CA THR A 238 -17.22 5.09 15.37
C THR A 238 -15.94 4.28 15.50
N SER A 239 -16.03 2.94 15.50
CA SER A 239 -14.83 2.09 15.52
C SER A 239 -13.95 2.33 14.27
N ILE A 240 -12.62 2.34 14.46
CA ILE A 240 -11.64 2.58 13.37
C ILE A 240 -11.83 1.61 12.20
N TYR A 241 -12.18 0.35 12.48
CA TYR A 241 -12.42 -0.66 11.45
C TYR A 241 -13.65 -0.35 10.61
N LEU A 242 -14.71 0.20 11.21
CA LEU A 242 -15.91 0.60 10.49
C LEU A 242 -15.68 1.86 9.65
N GLN A 243 -14.91 2.81 10.17
CA GLN A 243 -14.47 3.98 9.39
C GLN A 243 -13.63 3.55 8.18
N ASN A 244 -12.69 2.61 8.36
CA ASN A 244 -11.90 2.05 7.27
C ASN A 244 -12.76 1.30 6.24
N LEU A 245 -13.80 0.56 6.68
CA LEU A 245 -14.74 -0.08 5.76
C LEU A 245 -15.45 0.95 4.88
N PHE A 246 -15.94 2.06 5.44
CA PHE A 246 -16.58 3.11 4.66
C PHE A 246 -15.60 3.80 3.72
N LEU A 247 -14.39 4.13 4.20
CA LEU A 247 -13.35 4.75 3.37
C LEU A 247 -13.02 3.88 2.14
N TYR A 248 -12.75 2.59 2.34
CA TYR A 248 -12.44 1.67 1.24
C TYR A 248 -13.66 1.36 0.38
N GLY A 249 -14.86 1.30 0.99
CA GLY A 249 -16.12 1.12 0.27
C GLY A 249 -16.40 2.27 -0.69
N TYR A 250 -16.30 3.53 -0.22
CA TYR A 250 -16.40 4.70 -1.09
C TYR A 250 -15.28 4.71 -2.15
N GLY A 251 -14.06 4.30 -1.79
CA GLY A 251 -12.95 4.16 -2.73
C GLY A 251 -13.25 3.17 -3.86
N ALA A 252 -13.78 1.98 -3.53
CA ALA A 252 -14.18 0.98 -4.50
C ALA A 252 -15.31 1.49 -5.42
N ILE A 253 -16.29 2.21 -4.87
CA ILE A 253 -17.38 2.83 -5.65
C ILE A 253 -16.79 3.85 -6.64
N PHE A 254 -15.93 4.76 -6.20
CA PHE A 254 -15.34 5.76 -7.11
C PHE A 254 -14.44 5.14 -8.18
N ASN A 255 -13.67 4.10 -7.86
CA ASN A 255 -12.88 3.39 -8.88
C ASN A 255 -13.79 2.65 -9.87
N PHE A 256 -14.88 2.03 -9.40
CA PHE A 256 -15.87 1.39 -10.26
C PHE A 256 -16.56 2.39 -11.19
N LEU A 257 -16.98 3.55 -10.67
CA LEU A 257 -17.52 4.64 -11.47
C LEU A 257 -16.51 5.17 -12.48
N GLY A 258 -15.23 5.23 -12.13
CA GLY A 258 -14.16 5.58 -13.07
C GLY A 258 -14.06 4.61 -14.24
N ILE A 259 -14.10 3.30 -13.97
CA ILE A 259 -14.14 2.25 -14.99
C ILE A 259 -15.38 2.39 -15.86
N LEU A 260 -16.56 2.58 -15.25
CA LEU A 260 -17.82 2.76 -15.97
C LEU A 260 -17.81 4.04 -16.82
N GLY A 261 -17.20 5.11 -16.35
CA GLY A 261 -17.00 6.33 -17.14
C GLY A 261 -16.16 6.03 -18.38
N THR A 262 -15.00 5.39 -18.22
CA THR A 262 -14.18 4.99 -19.37
C THR A 262 -14.91 4.02 -20.30
N ALA A 263 -15.79 3.16 -19.78
CA ALA A 263 -16.65 2.25 -20.53
C ALA A 263 -17.63 2.94 -21.46
N LEU A 264 -18.20 4.05 -20.99
CA LEU A 264 -19.27 4.76 -21.67
C LEU A 264 -18.71 5.76 -22.70
N PHE A 265 -17.51 6.28 -22.45
CA PHE A 265 -16.85 7.25 -23.35
C PHE A 265 -15.90 6.60 -24.37
N GLN A 266 -15.46 5.35 -24.18
CA GLN A 266 -14.84 4.53 -25.24
C GLN A 266 -15.86 3.52 -25.77
N GLU A 267 -16.22 3.63 -27.05
CA GLU A 267 -17.06 2.63 -27.72
C GLU A 267 -16.51 1.21 -27.49
N GLY A 268 -17.45 0.30 -27.20
CA GLY A 268 -17.20 -0.96 -26.51
C GLY A 268 -16.06 -1.81 -27.07
N GLY A 269 -15.14 -2.19 -26.18
CA GLY A 269 -14.13 -3.19 -26.50
C GLY A 269 -13.27 -3.64 -25.33
N THR A 270 -12.85 -2.74 -24.44
CA THR A 270 -11.73 -3.06 -23.52
C THR A 270 -12.14 -3.78 -22.23
N ILE A 271 -13.41 -3.69 -21.83
CA ILE A 271 -13.86 -4.15 -20.50
C ILE A 271 -14.07 -5.65 -20.44
N LEU A 272 -14.56 -6.27 -21.52
CA LEU A 272 -14.62 -7.72 -21.61
C LEU A 272 -13.20 -8.29 -21.66
N TYR A 273 -12.24 -7.64 -22.33
CA TYR A 273 -10.84 -8.06 -22.29
C TYR A 273 -10.23 -7.92 -20.90
N ASP A 274 -10.42 -6.81 -20.19
CA ASP A 274 -9.86 -6.63 -18.84
C ASP A 274 -10.50 -7.57 -17.80
N ILE A 275 -11.81 -7.83 -17.87
CA ILE A 275 -12.52 -8.76 -16.97
C ILE A 275 -12.23 -10.23 -17.35
N VAL A 276 -12.16 -10.58 -18.63
CA VAL A 276 -11.78 -11.93 -19.10
C VAL A 276 -10.29 -12.20 -18.83
N MET A 277 -9.42 -11.19 -18.88
CA MET A 277 -8.01 -11.30 -18.47
C MET A 277 -7.90 -11.52 -16.96
N LEU A 278 -8.74 -10.84 -16.15
CA LEU A 278 -8.83 -11.08 -14.70
C LEU A 278 -9.34 -12.49 -14.39
N TYR A 279 -10.35 -12.97 -15.12
CA TYR A 279 -10.87 -14.33 -15.00
C TYR A 279 -9.84 -15.36 -15.48
N LYS A 280 -9.11 -15.11 -16.56
CA LYS A 280 -7.98 -15.95 -17.02
C LYS A 280 -6.83 -15.96 -16.00
N LEU A 281 -6.46 -14.84 -15.39
CA LEU A 281 -5.40 -14.80 -14.36
C LEU A 281 -5.82 -15.47 -13.05
N LEU A 282 -7.11 -15.45 -12.69
CA LEU A 282 -7.64 -16.11 -11.50
C LEU A 282 -7.99 -17.59 -11.72
N CYS A 283 -8.30 -17.99 -12.96
CA CYS A 283 -8.81 -19.33 -13.30
C CYS A 283 -7.84 -20.17 -14.15
N GLN A 284 -6.69 -19.62 -14.59
CA GLN A 284 -5.61 -20.46 -15.08
C GLN A 284 -5.09 -21.30 -13.90
N PRO A 285 -5.21 -22.64 -13.93
CA PRO A 285 -4.33 -23.44 -13.09
C PRO A 285 -2.92 -22.97 -13.42
N LYS A 286 -2.09 -22.74 -12.39
CA LYS A 286 -0.64 -22.62 -12.60
C LYS A 286 -0.18 -23.95 -13.21
N GLY A 287 -0.29 -24.07 -14.52
CA GLY A 287 0.58 -24.88 -15.33
C GLY A 287 1.95 -24.29 -15.10
N HIS A 288 2.61 -24.77 -14.06
CA HIS A 288 4.05 -24.81 -14.06
C HIS A 288 4.44 -25.55 -15.34
N GLU A 289 4.70 -24.81 -16.40
CA GLU A 289 5.73 -25.23 -17.33
C GLU A 289 7.04 -25.07 -16.54
N TYR A 290 7.27 -26.05 -15.66
CA TYR A 290 8.62 -26.45 -15.35
C TYR A 290 9.22 -26.77 -16.71
N ASN A 291 10.01 -25.85 -17.24
CA ASN A 291 11.15 -26.25 -18.06
C ASN A 291 12.00 -27.13 -17.14
N SER A 292 11.62 -28.41 -17.09
CA SER A 292 12.41 -29.48 -16.52
C SER A 292 13.75 -29.44 -17.26
N PRO A 293 14.90 -29.55 -16.57
CA PRO A 293 16.22 -29.59 -17.22
C PRO A 293 16.43 -30.83 -18.13
N GLU A 294 15.39 -31.62 -18.39
CA GLU A 294 15.45 -32.85 -19.17
C GLU A 294 15.29 -32.63 -20.69
N SER A 295 14.83 -31.47 -21.16
CA SER A 295 14.74 -31.20 -22.62
C SER A 295 16.10 -30.88 -23.27
N SER A 296 17.13 -30.55 -22.48
CA SER A 296 18.50 -30.36 -22.98
C SER A 296 19.34 -31.64 -22.99
N PHE A 297 18.92 -32.71 -22.28
CA PHE A 297 19.64 -33.99 -22.25
C PHE A 297 19.14 -35.00 -23.29
N VAL A 298 17.89 -34.89 -23.74
CA VAL A 298 17.31 -35.78 -24.76
C VAL A 298 17.72 -35.37 -26.20
N ASN A 299 18.12 -34.13 -26.44
CA ASN A 299 18.60 -33.67 -27.75
C ASN A 299 20.13 -33.71 -27.93
N MET A 300 20.91 -34.08 -26.89
CA MET A 300 22.36 -34.33 -27.03
C MET A 300 22.71 -35.81 -27.22
N THR A 301 21.77 -36.72 -26.96
CA THR A 301 21.95 -38.17 -27.19
C THR A 301 21.38 -38.64 -28.53
N ALA A 302 20.52 -37.87 -29.18
CA ALA A 302 20.04 -38.13 -30.54
C ALA A 302 21.02 -37.69 -31.65
N GLY A 303 22.07 -36.93 -31.31
CA GLY A 303 23.12 -36.49 -32.25
C GLY A 303 24.41 -37.33 -32.23
N ALA A 304 24.42 -38.46 -31.53
CA ALA A 304 25.62 -39.30 -31.35
C ALA A 304 25.42 -40.75 -31.81
N ALA A 305 24.41 -41.03 -32.64
CA ALA A 305 24.11 -42.36 -33.17
C ALA A 305 24.10 -42.45 -34.72
N ASP A 306 24.37 -41.35 -35.44
CA ASP A 306 24.38 -41.34 -36.91
C ASP A 306 25.81 -41.44 -37.53
N ASP A 307 26.87 -41.47 -36.71
CA ASP A 307 28.26 -41.61 -37.15
C ASP A 307 28.74 -43.08 -37.24
N ALA A 308 27.85 -44.00 -37.63
CA ALA A 308 28.22 -45.40 -37.83
C ALA A 308 27.43 -46.10 -38.94
N SER A 309 27.27 -45.47 -40.11
CA SER A 309 27.03 -46.18 -41.38
C SER A 309 27.15 -45.22 -42.57
N HIS A 310 28.34 -45.17 -43.19
CA HIS A 310 28.53 -45.19 -44.66
C HIS A 310 30.01 -44.91 -45.00
N ARG A 311 30.82 -45.98 -45.00
CA ARG A 311 31.87 -46.15 -46.02
C ARG A 311 31.17 -46.70 -47.25
N ILE A 312 31.37 -46.13 -48.44
CA ILE A 312 31.97 -46.71 -49.67
C ILE A 312 32.07 -45.54 -50.66
N GLY A 313 33.28 -45.23 -51.14
CA GLY A 313 33.58 -44.04 -51.94
C GLY A 313 33.29 -44.14 -53.43
N ASN A 314 33.53 -43.05 -54.13
CA ASN A 314 34.42 -43.08 -55.29
C ASN A 314 35.03 -41.71 -55.57
N ASP A 315 36.21 -41.81 -56.15
CA ASP A 315 37.24 -40.85 -56.53
C ASP A 315 36.79 -39.96 -57.71
N GLU A 316 37.05 -38.64 -57.68
CA GLU A 316 37.53 -37.92 -58.88
C GLU A 316 38.14 -36.55 -58.56
N ARG A 317 39.12 -36.19 -59.39
CA ARG A 317 40.25 -35.28 -59.14
C ARG A 317 39.92 -33.78 -59.31
N GLN A 318 40.67 -32.96 -58.56
CA GLN A 318 41.04 -31.55 -58.81
C GLN A 318 41.64 -31.31 -60.24
N PRO A 319 41.79 -30.06 -60.80
CA PRO A 319 42.35 -28.88 -60.11
C PRO A 319 41.97 -27.42 -60.55
N LEU A 320 42.32 -26.52 -59.62
CA LEU A 320 42.79 -25.12 -59.69
C LEU A 320 43.06 -24.46 -61.07
N LEU A 321 42.54 -23.23 -61.27
CA LEU A 321 43.31 -22.00 -61.61
C LEU A 321 42.41 -20.73 -61.60
N PRO A 322 42.98 -19.53 -61.42
CA PRO A 322 42.27 -18.25 -61.33
C PRO A 322 42.32 -17.42 -62.63
N THR A 323 41.33 -16.53 -62.80
CA THR A 323 41.41 -15.23 -63.48
C THR A 323 40.21 -14.41 -63.08
#